data_AF-A0A9D4TGX5-F1
#
_entry.id   AF-A0A9D4TGX5-F1
#
_cell.length_a   1.000
_cell.length_b   1.000
_cell.length_c   1.000
_cell.angle_alpha   90.00
_cell.angle_beta   90.00
_cell.angle_gamma   90.00
#
_symmetry.space_group_name_H-M   'P 1'
#
loop_
_entity.id
_entity.type
_entity.pdbx_description
1 polymer ?
#
loop_
_entity_poly.entity_id
_entity_poly.type
_entity_poly.pdbx_seq_one_letter_code
_entity_poly.pdbx_strand_id
1 'polypeptide(L)'
;MKGAGKKGFAGTTSCRKLSVDVPVLESGPEAMQQLAQDILVALPKPLRQQFTVVSCGESSSSISSGSGGVPVLGLQQCLADGRDLDGCLLITGPTSGQLDSVMRLLAYWRGPAAILLNAEWSAEQAPMEQVAFIKSFETIYCFLPLMVKVLFIGHEGAVFKWCAGGNPASTPWRIFGMEGKQMQAIGRMQQRPTQEDLEAAFYNAFAVNNQVSRATKFVTGIFKKKK
;
A
#
# COMPACT_ATOMS: atom_id res chain seq x y z
N MET A 1 7.49 12.07 -38.91
CA MET A 1 6.95 11.28 -37.77
C MET A 1 7.54 11.84 -36.48
N LYS A 2 6.74 12.58 -35.69
CA LYS A 2 7.16 13.13 -34.40
C LYS A 2 7.00 12.05 -33.33
N GLY A 3 8.11 11.65 -32.70
CA GLY A 3 8.12 10.70 -31.61
C GLY A 3 7.37 11.26 -30.40
N ALA A 4 6.39 10.50 -29.92
CA ALA A 4 5.68 10.79 -28.68
C ALA A 4 6.66 10.72 -27.50
N GLY A 5 6.90 11.86 -26.86
CA GLY A 5 7.64 11.91 -25.61
C GLY A 5 6.92 11.09 -24.54
N LYS A 6 7.56 10.03 -24.05
CA LYS A 6 7.14 9.33 -22.83
C LYS A 6 7.19 10.34 -21.69
N LYS A 7 6.03 10.78 -21.22
CA LYS A 7 5.89 11.45 -19.92
C LYS A 7 6.09 10.41 -18.81
N GLY A 8 7.33 10.00 -18.58
CA GLY A 8 7.72 9.39 -17.30
C GLY A 8 7.95 10.49 -16.28
N PHE A 9 7.55 10.25 -15.02
CA PHE A 9 7.91 10.87 -13.71
C PHE A 9 8.76 12.17 -13.63
N ALA A 10 8.68 13.06 -14.60
CA ALA A 10 9.48 14.28 -14.69
C ALA A 10 8.61 15.46 -14.26
N GLY A 11 8.85 15.95 -13.04
CA GLY A 11 8.29 17.21 -12.58
C GLY A 11 8.11 17.29 -11.08
N THR A 12 9.21 17.30 -10.32
CA THR A 12 9.43 18.03 -9.04
C THR A 12 10.79 17.59 -8.52
N THR A 13 11.69 18.55 -8.28
CA THR A 13 13.05 18.40 -7.72
C THR A 13 13.10 17.91 -6.26
N SER A 14 12.06 17.24 -5.79
CA SER A 14 11.95 16.68 -4.44
C SER A 14 11.83 15.17 -4.53
N CYS A 15 12.75 14.45 -3.89
CA CYS A 15 12.63 13.02 -3.63
C CYS A 15 11.23 12.72 -3.06
N ARG A 16 10.46 11.85 -3.73
CA ARG A 16 9.15 11.42 -3.20
C ARG A 16 9.33 10.31 -2.18
N LYS A 17 8.72 10.48 -1.02
CA LYS A 17 8.71 9.48 0.05
C LYS A 17 7.31 8.91 0.12
N LEU A 18 7.17 7.61 -0.09
CA LEU A 18 5.89 6.90 -0.11
C LEU A 18 5.88 5.84 0.99
N SER A 19 4.77 5.70 1.71
CA SER A 19 4.57 4.57 2.63
C SER A 19 3.40 3.74 2.14
N VAL A 20 3.62 2.44 1.96
CA VAL A 20 2.66 1.49 1.44
C VAL A 20 2.54 0.35 2.44
N ASP A 21 1.34 0.13 2.96
CA ASP A 21 1.07 -1.07 3.75
C ASP A 21 0.22 -2.04 2.92
N VAL A 22 0.70 -3.28 2.85
CA VAL A 22 0.05 -4.42 2.20
C VAL A 22 -0.09 -5.51 3.25
N PRO A 23 -1.32 -5.92 3.61
CA PRO A 23 -1.49 -6.99 4.57
C PRO A 23 -0.92 -8.29 4.01
N VAL A 24 -0.14 -8.97 4.84
CA VAL A 24 0.46 -10.26 4.56
C VAL A 24 -0.11 -11.29 5.52
N LEU A 25 -0.25 -12.53 5.05
CA LEU A 25 -0.67 -13.65 5.91
C LEU A 25 0.44 -14.05 6.89
N GLU A 26 1.69 -13.90 6.47
CA GLU A 26 2.87 -14.23 7.24
C GLU A 26 3.66 -12.96 7.56
N SER A 27 3.84 -12.69 8.85
CA SER A 27 4.70 -11.62 9.33
C SER A 27 6.13 -12.14 9.42
N GLY A 28 7.04 -11.62 8.60
CA GLY A 28 8.45 -11.97 8.64
C GLY A 28 9.26 -11.31 7.53
N PRO A 29 10.59 -11.21 7.69
CA PRO A 29 11.46 -10.55 6.71
C PRO A 29 11.46 -11.25 5.35
N GLU A 30 11.35 -12.58 5.33
CA GLU A 30 11.27 -13.37 4.09
C GLU A 30 9.96 -13.09 3.34
N ALA A 31 8.83 -13.04 4.05
CA ALA A 31 7.54 -12.69 3.46
C ALA A 31 7.53 -11.26 2.89
N MET A 32 8.17 -10.31 3.58
CA MET A 32 8.33 -8.94 3.08
C MET A 32 9.19 -8.86 1.82
N GLN A 33 10.27 -9.65 1.78
CA GLN A 33 11.13 -9.73 0.62
C GLN A 33 10.42 -10.37 -0.57
N GLN A 34 9.66 -11.45 -0.35
CA GLN A 34 8.87 -12.09 -1.39
C GLN A 34 7.81 -11.14 -1.95
N LEU A 35 7.08 -10.43 -1.08
CA LEU A 35 6.12 -9.42 -1.48
C LEU A 35 6.76 -8.31 -2.34
N ALA A 36 7.95 -7.84 -1.95
CA ALA A 36 8.69 -6.86 -2.74
C ALA A 36 9.07 -7.40 -4.13
N GLN A 37 9.50 -8.67 -4.22
CA GLN A 37 9.77 -9.30 -5.52
C GLN A 37 8.51 -9.41 -6.37
N ASP A 38 7.39 -9.83 -5.79
CA ASP A 38 6.12 -9.96 -6.51
C ASP A 38 5.65 -8.62 -7.10
N ILE A 39 5.76 -7.54 -6.31
CA ILE A 39 5.47 -6.17 -6.76
C ILE A 39 6.39 -5.79 -7.94
N LEU A 40 7.69 -6.03 -7.82
CA LEU A 40 8.67 -5.67 -8.84
C LEU A 40 8.52 -6.51 -10.13
N VAL A 41 8.15 -7.77 -10.01
CA VAL A 41 7.88 -8.66 -11.16
C VAL A 41 6.64 -8.21 -11.93
N ALA A 42 5.63 -7.66 -11.25
CA ALA A 42 4.46 -7.06 -11.89
C ALA A 42 4.79 -5.77 -12.66
N LEU A 43 5.91 -5.10 -12.35
CA LEU A 43 6.32 -3.88 -13.06
C LEU A 43 6.94 -4.19 -14.44
N PRO A 44 6.74 -3.30 -15.44
CA PRO A 44 7.47 -3.34 -16.70
C PRO A 44 8.99 -3.36 -16.48
N LYS A 45 9.72 -4.17 -17.26
CA LYS A 45 11.18 -4.33 -17.14
C LYS A 45 11.97 -3.00 -17.03
N PRO A 46 11.68 -1.94 -17.83
CA PRO A 46 12.41 -0.68 -17.73
C PRO A 46 12.21 0.06 -16.40
N LEU A 47 11.05 -0.12 -15.76
CA LEU A 47 10.77 0.46 -14.45
C LEU A 47 11.42 -0.37 -13.34
N ARG A 48 11.35 -1.70 -13.45
CA ARG A 48 11.94 -2.62 -12.48
C ARG A 48 13.43 -2.37 -12.24
N GLN A 49 14.19 -2.10 -13.31
CA GLN A 49 15.64 -1.84 -13.24
C GLN A 49 16.01 -0.52 -12.55
N GLN A 50 15.03 0.34 -12.27
CA GLN A 50 15.27 1.59 -11.53
C GLN A 50 15.17 1.41 -10.03
N PHE A 51 14.77 0.23 -9.54
CA PHE A 51 14.62 -0.01 -8.10
C PHE A 51 15.84 -0.70 -7.50
N THR A 52 16.12 -0.36 -6.25
CA THR A 52 16.98 -1.12 -5.34
C THR A 52 16.15 -1.51 -4.12
N VAL A 53 16.15 -2.80 -3.77
CA VAL A 53 15.45 -3.30 -2.58
C VAL A 53 16.37 -3.22 -1.38
N VAL A 54 15.90 -2.61 -0.29
CA VAL A 54 16.59 -2.56 0.99
C VAL A 54 15.82 -3.43 1.98
N SER A 55 16.38 -4.58 2.31
CA SER A 55 15.82 -5.52 3.29
C SER A 55 16.19 -5.11 4.71
N CYS A 56 15.17 -5.00 5.56
CA CYS A 56 15.31 -4.72 6.99
C CYS A 56 15.34 -5.97 7.87
N GLY A 57 15.34 -7.18 7.28
CA GLY A 57 15.46 -8.43 8.00
C GLY A 57 16.86 -8.72 8.55
N GLU A 58 16.95 -9.52 9.61
CA GLU A 58 18.19 -9.92 10.28
C GLU A 58 19.07 -10.88 9.46
N SER A 59 18.56 -11.41 8.35
CA SER A 59 19.28 -12.23 7.36
C SER A 59 20.29 -11.37 6.58
N SER A 60 21.27 -10.86 7.32
CA SER A 60 22.51 -10.31 6.83
C SER A 60 23.20 -11.34 5.95
N SER A 61 23.80 -10.86 4.85
CA SER A 61 24.66 -11.59 3.92
C SER A 61 23.98 -12.46 2.85
N SER A 62 23.38 -11.82 1.85
CA SER A 62 23.79 -12.10 0.48
C SER A 62 23.25 -11.03 -0.45
N ILE A 63 24.12 -10.51 -1.32
CA ILE A 63 23.69 -9.91 -2.59
C ILE A 63 23.10 -11.08 -3.39
N SER A 64 21.87 -11.45 -3.11
CA SER A 64 21.10 -12.24 -4.04
C SER A 64 20.54 -11.22 -5.03
N SER A 65 21.02 -11.28 -6.27
CA SER A 65 20.24 -10.76 -7.38
C SER A 65 18.88 -11.42 -7.28
N GLY A 66 17.87 -10.69 -6.77
CA GLY A 66 16.51 -11.19 -6.64
C GLY A 66 16.03 -11.71 -7.99
N SER A 67 15.09 -12.65 -7.99
CA SER A 67 14.52 -13.20 -9.22
C SER A 67 13.90 -12.08 -10.07
N GLY A 68 14.67 -11.53 -11.01
CA GLY A 68 14.28 -10.32 -11.75
C GLY A 68 15.40 -9.31 -11.99
N GLY A 69 16.61 -9.54 -11.49
CA GLY A 69 17.79 -8.70 -11.78
C GLY A 69 17.83 -7.39 -10.99
N VAL A 70 17.02 -7.27 -9.94
CA VAL A 70 17.00 -6.12 -9.02
C VAL A 70 17.95 -6.38 -7.85
N PRO A 71 18.84 -5.43 -7.51
CA PRO A 71 19.71 -5.58 -6.35
C PRO A 71 18.89 -5.58 -5.05
N VAL A 72 19.15 -6.56 -4.19
CA VAL A 72 18.64 -6.64 -2.81
C VAL A 72 19.82 -6.45 -1.87
N LEU A 73 19.71 -5.46 -0.97
CA LEU A 73 20.76 -5.08 -0.02
C LEU A 73 20.19 -5.04 1.39
N GLY A 74 21.01 -5.38 2.40
CA GLY A 74 20.60 -5.21 3.79
C GLY A 74 20.69 -3.74 4.23
N LEU A 75 19.81 -3.30 5.14
CA LEU A 75 19.82 -1.93 5.67
C LEU A 75 21.17 -1.55 6.29
N GLN A 76 21.75 -2.42 7.12
CA GLN A 76 23.06 -2.19 7.74
C GLN A 76 24.18 -2.14 6.70
N GLN A 77 24.10 -2.95 5.64
CA GLN A 77 25.07 -2.92 4.55
C GLN A 77 25.03 -1.60 3.79
N CYS A 78 23.82 -1.06 3.53
CA CYS A 78 23.66 0.24 2.88
C CYS A 78 24.29 1.37 3.71
N LEU A 79 24.22 1.28 5.04
CA LEU A 79 24.81 2.28 5.95
C LEU A 79 26.33 2.13 6.12
N ALA A 80 26.84 0.90 6.13
CA ALA A 80 28.26 0.60 6.36
C ALA A 80 29.12 0.80 5.11
N ASP A 81 28.67 0.34 3.95
CA ASP A 81 29.47 0.38 2.72
C ASP A 81 29.55 1.79 2.12
N GLY A 82 28.74 2.74 2.60
CA GLY A 82 28.68 4.10 2.05
C GLY A 82 28.36 4.14 0.56
N ARG A 83 27.67 3.13 0.04
CA ARG A 83 27.35 3.05 -1.40
C ARG A 83 26.46 4.22 -1.79
N ASP A 84 26.81 4.85 -2.91
CA ASP A 84 25.88 5.66 -3.67
C ASP A 84 24.79 4.73 -4.21
N LEU A 85 23.65 4.71 -3.51
CA LEU A 85 22.45 4.03 -3.99
C LEU A 85 21.80 4.91 -5.04
N ASP A 86 21.65 4.39 -6.25
CA ASP A 86 20.98 5.07 -7.34
C ASP A 86 19.56 4.56 -7.55
N GLY A 87 18.75 5.39 -8.20
CA GLY A 87 17.38 5.05 -8.54
C GLY A 87 16.42 5.10 -7.34
N CYS A 88 15.28 4.43 -7.50
CA CYS A 88 14.23 4.34 -6.49
C CYS A 88 14.59 3.32 -5.42
N LEU A 89 14.28 3.61 -4.16
CA LEU A 89 14.43 2.64 -3.07
C LEU A 89 13.09 2.00 -2.73
N LEU A 90 13.10 0.67 -2.53
CA LEU A 90 12.01 -0.08 -1.92
C LEU A 90 12.51 -0.69 -0.62
N ILE A 91 12.15 -0.11 0.51
CA ILE A 91 12.59 -0.50 1.85
C ILE A 91 11.51 -1.38 2.47
N THR A 92 11.85 -2.61 2.85
CA THR A 92 10.86 -3.64 3.20
C THR A 92 10.82 -3.94 4.69
N GLY A 93 9.64 -3.81 5.31
CA GLY A 93 9.38 -4.20 6.69
C GLY A 93 10.25 -3.52 7.75
N PRO A 94 10.54 -2.20 7.68
CA PRO A 94 11.38 -1.58 8.70
C PRO A 94 10.64 -1.52 10.05
N THR A 95 11.32 -1.96 11.11
CA THR A 95 10.78 -1.97 12.48
C THR A 95 11.00 -0.63 13.18
N SER A 96 10.27 -0.36 14.26
CA SER A 96 10.44 0.87 15.06
C SER A 96 11.90 1.08 15.54
N GLY A 97 12.61 0.00 15.87
CA GLY A 97 14.03 0.04 16.26
C GLY A 97 15.00 0.40 15.11
N GLN A 98 14.53 0.39 13.87
CA GLN A 98 15.32 0.70 12.67
C GLN A 98 15.02 2.08 12.09
N LEU A 99 14.13 2.85 12.71
CA LEU A 99 13.71 4.17 12.22
C LEU A 99 14.90 5.12 12.04
N ASP A 100 15.79 5.21 13.03
CA ASP A 100 16.99 6.05 12.92
C ASP A 100 17.92 5.60 11.79
N SER A 101 18.02 4.28 11.56
CA SER A 101 18.81 3.72 10.45
C SER A 101 18.23 4.10 9.10
N VAL A 102 16.90 4.06 8.95
CA VAL A 102 16.21 4.48 7.72
C VAL A 102 16.27 6.01 7.53
N MET A 103 16.15 6.79 8.61
CA MET A 103 16.36 8.25 8.57
C MET A 103 17.75 8.59 8.06
N ARG A 104 18.77 7.91 8.59
CA ARG A 104 20.16 8.08 8.18
C ARG A 104 20.36 7.71 6.71
N LEU A 105 19.83 6.57 6.28
CA LEU A 105 19.90 6.13 4.88
C LEU A 105 19.34 7.19 3.92
N LEU A 106 18.13 7.69 4.21
CA LEU A 106 17.44 8.67 3.36
C LEU A 106 18.01 10.09 3.48
N ALA A 107 18.84 10.39 4.48
CA ALA A 107 19.55 11.66 4.58
C ALA A 107 20.72 11.75 3.58
N TYR A 108 21.39 10.62 3.33
CA TYR A 108 22.50 10.55 2.37
C TYR A 108 22.04 10.27 0.94
N TRP A 109 21.02 9.44 0.77
CA TRP A 109 20.50 9.06 -0.53
C TRP A 109 19.81 10.23 -1.26
N ARG A 110 20.04 10.34 -2.59
CA ARG A 110 19.56 11.46 -3.43
C ARG A 110 18.73 11.01 -4.64
N GLY A 111 18.22 9.79 -4.61
CA GLY A 111 17.41 9.26 -5.72
C GLY A 111 16.01 9.87 -5.81
N PRO A 112 15.25 9.50 -6.87
CA PRO A 112 13.97 10.12 -7.21
C PRO A 112 12.80 9.75 -6.28
N ALA A 113 12.75 8.52 -5.74
CA ALA A 113 11.66 8.08 -4.87
C ALA A 113 12.08 6.96 -3.89
N ALA A 114 11.62 7.05 -2.65
CA ALA A 114 11.76 6.00 -1.63
C ALA A 114 10.38 5.51 -1.22
N ILE A 115 10.20 4.19 -1.23
CA ILE A 115 8.96 3.52 -0.87
C ILE A 115 9.24 2.67 0.36
N LEU A 116 8.55 2.94 1.46
CA LEU A 116 8.47 2.04 2.60
C LEU A 116 7.34 1.06 2.35
N LEU A 117 7.63 -0.23 2.50
CA LEU A 117 6.65 -1.30 2.41
C LEU A 117 6.46 -1.89 3.81
N ASN A 118 5.24 -1.82 4.37
CA ASN A 118 4.88 -2.35 5.69
C ASN A 118 5.78 -1.86 6.82
N ALA A 119 5.88 -0.55 7.01
CA ALA A 119 6.63 0.01 8.14
C ALA A 119 5.86 -0.17 9.46
N GLU A 120 6.54 -0.59 10.53
CA GLU A 120 5.90 -0.86 11.83
C GLU A 120 5.73 0.39 12.72
N TRP A 121 6.15 1.57 12.25
CA TRP A 121 6.05 2.82 13.02
C TRP A 121 4.87 3.69 12.61
N SER A 122 4.38 4.47 13.57
CA SER A 122 3.31 5.46 13.37
C SER A 122 3.70 6.80 14.00
N ALA A 123 3.17 7.89 13.47
CA ALA A 123 3.48 9.24 13.98
C ALA A 123 2.89 9.47 15.39
N GLU A 124 1.89 8.68 15.77
CA GLU A 124 1.18 8.75 17.04
C GLU A 124 1.98 8.10 18.19
N GLN A 125 2.85 7.14 17.88
CA GLN A 125 3.62 6.36 18.86
C GLN A 125 5.11 6.72 18.87
N ALA A 126 5.58 7.51 17.91
CA ALA A 126 6.99 7.85 17.76
C ALA A 126 7.43 9.01 18.67
N PRO A 127 8.71 9.02 19.10
CA PRO A 127 9.37 10.18 19.69
C PRO A 127 9.19 11.45 18.84
N MET A 128 9.09 12.61 19.50
CA MET A 128 8.74 13.89 18.87
C MET A 128 9.69 14.25 17.71
N GLU A 129 10.98 13.95 17.87
CA GLU A 129 12.03 14.16 16.86
C GLU A 129 11.83 13.33 15.58
N GLN A 130 11.15 12.18 15.65
CA GLN A 130 10.93 11.28 14.52
C GLN A 130 9.57 11.54 13.82
N VAL A 131 8.63 12.20 14.49
CA VAL A 131 7.28 12.49 13.96
C VAL A 131 7.33 13.25 12.63
N ALA A 132 8.19 14.27 12.52
CA ALA A 132 8.29 15.07 11.30
C ALA A 132 8.78 14.23 10.11
N PHE A 133 9.71 13.30 10.35
CA PHE A 133 10.21 12.38 9.34
C PHE A 133 9.12 11.41 8.89
N ILE A 134 8.39 10.78 9.82
CA ILE A 134 7.29 9.85 9.49
C ILE A 134 6.23 10.57 8.66
N LYS A 135 5.85 11.79 9.05
CA LYS A 135 4.86 12.61 8.31
C LYS A 135 5.36 13.11 6.96
N SER A 136 6.65 12.98 6.64
CA SER A 136 7.18 13.34 5.32
C SER A 136 6.85 12.33 4.22
N PHE A 137 6.34 11.14 4.58
CA PHE A 137 5.91 10.12 3.62
C PHE A 137 4.44 10.34 3.22
N GLU A 138 4.17 10.33 1.91
CA GLU A 138 2.82 10.18 1.37
C GLU A 138 2.35 8.74 1.59
N THR A 139 1.35 8.55 2.45
CA THR A 139 0.76 7.22 2.66
C THR A 139 -0.16 6.87 1.48
N ILE A 140 0.20 5.82 0.74
CA ILE A 140 -0.58 5.23 -0.35
C ILE A 140 -0.90 3.80 0.04
N TYR A 141 -2.17 3.55 0.39
CA TYR A 141 -2.64 2.25 0.84
C TYR A 141 -3.64 1.69 -0.16
N CYS A 142 -3.47 0.44 -0.61
CA CYS A 142 -4.46 -0.31 -1.39
C CYS A 142 -4.43 -1.78 -0.98
N PHE A 143 -5.59 -2.37 -0.65
CA PHE A 143 -5.71 -3.80 -0.37
C PHE A 143 -6.76 -4.50 -1.23
N LEU A 144 -6.55 -5.78 -1.57
CA LEU A 144 -7.54 -6.85 -1.84
C LEU A 144 -6.76 -8.20 -1.82
N PRO A 145 -7.32 -9.34 -1.33
CA PRO A 145 -8.69 -9.56 -0.94
C PRO A 145 -8.92 -9.63 0.58
N LEU A 146 -9.76 -8.73 1.09
CA LEU A 146 -10.56 -9.03 2.28
C LEU A 146 -11.51 -10.16 1.87
N MET A 147 -11.35 -11.36 2.42
CA MET A 147 -12.43 -12.35 2.45
C MET A 147 -13.10 -12.24 3.81
N VAL A 148 -13.94 -11.20 3.95
CA VAL A 148 -14.74 -11.06 5.16
C VAL A 148 -15.93 -12.00 5.02
N LYS A 149 -16.00 -13.00 5.90
CA LYS A 149 -17.14 -13.94 5.96
C LYS A 149 -18.30 -13.28 6.69
N VAL A 150 -19.05 -12.42 6.01
CA VAL A 150 -20.37 -12.02 6.50
C VAL A 150 -21.39 -13.02 5.96
N LEU A 151 -22.13 -13.69 6.85
CA LEU A 151 -23.27 -14.55 6.48
C LEU A 151 -22.95 -15.61 5.39
N PHE A 152 -21.81 -16.30 5.51
CA PHE A 152 -21.38 -17.40 4.62
C PHE A 152 -21.04 -17.03 3.16
N ILE A 153 -21.08 -15.74 2.78
CA ILE A 153 -20.64 -15.26 1.46
C ILE A 153 -19.34 -14.48 1.65
N GLY A 154 -18.28 -14.91 0.98
CA GLY A 154 -17.04 -14.14 0.92
C GLY A 154 -17.28 -12.88 0.10
N HIS A 155 -17.08 -11.71 0.71
CA HIS A 155 -17.14 -10.44 -0.01
C HIS A 155 -15.74 -9.95 -0.30
N GLU A 156 -15.35 -9.91 -1.58
CA GLU A 156 -14.11 -9.27 -2.01
C GLU A 156 -14.25 -7.75 -1.88
N GLY A 157 -13.25 -7.08 -1.32
CA GLY A 157 -13.15 -5.63 -1.40
C GLY A 157 -11.84 -5.04 -0.90
N ALA A 158 -11.70 -3.73 -1.12
CA ALA A 158 -10.49 -2.97 -0.90
C ALA A 158 -10.63 -1.92 0.18
N VAL A 159 -9.56 -1.73 0.96
CA VAL A 159 -9.42 -0.53 1.78
C VAL A 159 -8.36 0.32 1.12
N PHE A 160 -8.63 1.62 0.99
CA PHE A 160 -7.77 2.55 0.29
C PHE A 160 -7.66 3.87 1.03
N LYS A 161 -6.44 4.38 1.14
CA LYS A 161 -6.16 5.72 1.62
C LYS A 161 -5.03 6.32 0.79
N TRP A 162 -5.26 7.52 0.26
CA TRP A 162 -4.27 8.24 -0.54
C TRP A 162 -4.12 9.65 0.02
N CYS A 163 -2.94 9.95 0.54
CA CYS A 163 -2.61 11.28 1.05
C CYS A 163 -1.57 11.94 0.13
N ALA A 164 -2.01 12.73 -0.86
CA ALA A 164 -1.11 13.59 -1.63
C ALA A 164 -0.90 14.92 -0.89
N GLY A 165 -0.04 14.90 0.12
CA GLY A 165 0.30 16.06 0.96
C GLY A 165 -0.75 16.41 2.03
N GLY A 166 -0.32 17.19 3.02
CA GLY A 166 -1.15 17.59 4.18
C GLY A 166 -1.05 16.62 5.37
N ASN A 167 -1.91 16.80 6.38
CA ASN A 167 -1.94 15.90 7.54
C ASN A 167 -2.57 14.55 7.14
N PRO A 168 -1.84 13.42 7.19
CA PRO A 168 -2.38 12.10 6.87
C PRO A 168 -3.63 11.76 7.69
N ALA A 169 -3.77 12.30 8.90
CA ALA A 169 -4.95 12.10 9.74
C ALA A 169 -6.23 12.77 9.19
N SER A 170 -6.12 13.75 8.29
CA SER A 170 -7.28 14.44 7.70
C SER A 170 -7.87 13.73 6.48
N THR A 171 -7.12 12.80 5.88
CA THR A 171 -7.60 12.01 4.73
C THR A 171 -8.33 10.77 5.24
N PRO A 172 -9.62 10.59 4.92
CA PRO A 172 -10.36 9.43 5.36
C PRO A 172 -9.93 8.18 4.59
N TRP A 173 -9.92 7.05 5.28
CA TRP A 173 -9.92 5.72 4.70
C TRP A 173 -11.21 5.49 3.92
N ARG A 174 -11.11 4.85 2.76
CA ARG A 174 -12.23 4.45 1.92
C ARG A 174 -12.30 2.93 1.86
N ILE A 175 -13.51 2.40 2.02
CA ILE A 175 -13.79 0.98 1.92
C ILE A 175 -14.54 0.77 0.61
N PHE A 176 -14.07 -0.18 -0.19
CA PHE A 176 -14.66 -0.60 -1.45
C PHE A 176 -15.09 -2.05 -1.35
N GLY A 177 -16.27 -2.36 -1.88
CA GLY A 177 -16.75 -3.74 -2.05
C GLY A 177 -16.86 -4.07 -3.54
N MET A 178 -16.65 -5.33 -3.89
CA MET A 178 -16.89 -5.80 -5.25
C MET A 178 -18.38 -6.09 -5.44
N GLU A 179 -18.99 -5.37 -6.36
CA GLU A 179 -20.36 -5.63 -6.82
C GLU A 179 -20.31 -6.05 -8.29
N GLY A 180 -20.58 -7.34 -8.54
CA GLY A 180 -20.41 -7.92 -9.87
C GLY A 180 -18.93 -7.93 -10.30
N LYS A 181 -18.57 -7.07 -11.27
CA LYS A 181 -17.19 -6.91 -11.79
C LYS A 181 -16.60 -5.52 -11.50
N GLN A 182 -17.23 -4.73 -10.64
CA GLN A 182 -16.80 -3.36 -10.35
C GLN A 182 -16.57 -3.15 -8.86
N MET A 183 -15.55 -2.36 -8.52
CA MET A 183 -15.33 -1.89 -7.15
C MET A 183 -16.19 -0.64 -6.90
N GLN A 184 -17.00 -0.68 -5.85
CA GLN A 184 -17.81 0.45 -5.41
C GLN A 184 -17.45 0.86 -4.00
N ALA A 185 -17.44 2.17 -3.73
CA ALA A 185 -17.19 2.69 -2.40
C ALA A 185 -18.40 2.41 -1.50
N ILE A 186 -18.18 1.64 -0.44
CA ILE A 186 -19.22 1.21 0.52
C ILE A 186 -19.07 1.88 1.89
N GLY A 187 -17.96 2.57 2.14
CA GLY A 187 -17.73 3.23 3.42
C GLY A 187 -16.55 4.20 3.43
N ARG A 188 -16.50 5.02 4.47
CA ARG A 188 -15.36 5.89 4.78
C ARG A 188 -15.16 6.01 6.28
N MET A 189 -13.92 6.07 6.74
CA MET A 189 -13.58 6.16 8.17
C MET A 189 -12.39 7.09 8.38
N GLN A 190 -12.34 7.80 9.51
CA GLN A 190 -11.18 8.66 9.83
C GLN A 190 -10.00 7.85 10.34
N GLN A 191 -10.30 6.85 11.17
CA GLN A 191 -9.32 5.86 11.62
C GLN A 191 -9.26 4.69 10.65
N ARG A 192 -8.17 3.92 10.72
CA ARG A 192 -8.01 2.71 9.93
C ARG A 192 -9.13 1.73 10.29
N PRO A 193 -9.92 1.24 9.30
CA PRO A 193 -10.94 0.25 9.57
C PRO A 193 -10.33 -1.02 10.18
N THR A 194 -10.86 -1.44 11.32
CA THR A 194 -10.61 -2.75 11.92
C THR A 194 -11.39 -3.83 11.16
N GLN A 195 -11.14 -5.12 11.47
CA GLN A 195 -11.94 -6.20 10.89
C GLN A 195 -13.44 -6.04 11.21
N GLU A 196 -13.77 -5.67 12.45
CA GLU A 196 -15.15 -5.43 12.88
C GLU A 196 -15.80 -4.27 12.09
N ASP A 197 -15.05 -3.19 11.87
CA ASP A 197 -15.52 -2.06 11.06
C ASP A 197 -15.81 -2.47 9.61
N LEU A 198 -14.98 -3.36 9.05
CA LEU A 198 -15.15 -3.88 7.71
C LEU A 198 -16.39 -4.77 7.62
N GLU A 199 -16.56 -5.69 8.57
CA GLU A 199 -17.77 -6.53 8.69
C GLU A 199 -19.05 -5.67 8.75
N ALA A 200 -19.04 -4.62 9.56
CA ALA A 200 -20.15 -3.68 9.66
C ALA A 200 -20.40 -2.91 8.35
N ALA A 201 -19.33 -2.44 7.68
CA ALA A 201 -19.45 -1.73 6.40
C ALA A 201 -20.05 -2.62 5.30
N PHE A 202 -19.59 -3.88 5.19
CA PHE A 202 -20.13 -4.85 4.24
C PHE A 202 -21.57 -5.24 4.57
N TYR A 203 -21.90 -5.45 5.84
CA TYR A 203 -23.27 -5.74 6.27
C TYR A 203 -24.23 -4.61 5.89
N ASN A 204 -23.84 -3.35 6.16
CA ASN A 204 -24.65 -2.18 5.82
C ASN A 204 -24.85 -2.05 4.29
N ALA A 205 -23.78 -2.24 3.51
CA ALA A 205 -23.87 -2.21 2.05
C ALA A 205 -24.82 -3.30 1.51
N PHE A 206 -24.73 -4.52 2.05
CA PHE A 206 -25.62 -5.62 1.71
C PHE A 206 -27.08 -5.34 2.08
N ALA A 207 -27.33 -4.75 3.26
CA ALA A 207 -28.67 -4.39 3.71
C ALA A 207 -29.34 -3.35 2.80
N VAL A 208 -28.60 -2.33 2.37
CA VAL A 208 -29.08 -1.29 1.44
C VAL A 208 -29.44 -1.91 0.10
N ASN A 209 -28.58 -2.75 -0.48
CA ASN A 209 -28.85 -3.41 -1.76
C ASN A 209 -30.05 -4.38 -1.69
N ASN A 210 -30.27 -5.03 -0.54
CA ASN A 210 -31.42 -5.93 -0.36
C ASN A 210 -32.76 -5.21 -0.16
N GLN A 211 -32.78 -3.99 0.38
CA GLN A 211 -34.01 -3.21 0.47
C GLN A 211 -34.46 -2.72 -0.92
N VAL A 212 -33.52 -2.27 -1.75
CA VAL A 212 -33.81 -1.80 -3.12
C VAL A 212 -34.20 -2.96 -4.06
N SER A 213 -33.57 -4.13 -3.91
CA SER A 213 -33.95 -5.32 -4.69
C SER A 213 -35.32 -5.90 -4.29
N ARG A 214 -35.76 -5.73 -3.04
CA ARG A 214 -37.14 -6.05 -2.63
C ARG A 214 -38.17 -5.08 -3.20
N ALA A 215 -37.87 -3.78 -3.22
CA ALA A 215 -38.79 -2.77 -3.76
C ALA A 215 -39.04 -2.97 -5.28
N THR A 216 -38.00 -3.28 -6.05
CA THR A 216 -38.11 -3.54 -7.50
C THR A 216 -38.85 -4.85 -7.82
N LYS A 217 -38.71 -5.90 -6.99
CA LYS A 217 -39.52 -7.13 -7.12
C LYS A 217 -40.99 -6.92 -6.78
N PHE A 218 -41.32 -6.01 -5.86
CA PHE A 218 -42.71 -5.71 -5.50
C PHE A 218 -43.43 -4.88 -6.59
N VAL A 219 -42.73 -3.91 -7.19
CA VAL A 219 -43.30 -3.09 -8.28
C VAL A 219 -43.49 -3.90 -9.57
N THR A 220 -42.57 -4.81 -9.91
CA THR A 220 -42.74 -5.70 -11.06
C THR A 220 -43.77 -6.82 -10.83
N GLY A 221 -43.98 -7.25 -9.58
CA GLY A 221 -45.02 -8.23 -9.23
C GLY A 221 -46.45 -7.69 -9.31
N ILE A 222 -46.66 -6.40 -9.02
CA ILE A 222 -47.98 -5.75 -9.08
C ILE A 222 -48.37 -5.37 -10.52
N PHE A 223 -47.40 -5.05 -11.39
CA PHE A 223 -47.68 -4.75 -12.80
C PHE A 223 -47.82 -5.97 -13.72
N LYS A 224 -47.58 -7.20 -13.23
CA LYS A 224 -47.70 -8.43 -14.02
C LYS A 224 -48.96 -9.25 -13.74
N LYS A 225 -49.96 -8.67 -13.06
CA LYS A 225 -51.27 -9.29 -12.84
C LYS A 225 -52.40 -8.42 -13.37
N LYS A 226 -52.45 -8.25 -14.70
CA LYS A 226 -53.67 -7.95 -15.50
C LYS A 226 -53.36 -7.98 -17.00
N LYS A 227 -53.39 -9.17 -17.59
CA LYS A 227 -54.15 -9.55 -18.79
C LYS A 227 -53.79 -10.98 -19.16
#